data_AF-A0A090X1R1-F1
#
_entry.id   AF-A0A090X1R1-F1
#
_cell.length_a   1.000
_cell.length_b   1.000
_cell.length_c   1.000
_cell.angle_alpha   90.00
_cell.angle_beta   90.00
_cell.angle_gamma   90.00
#
_symmetry.space_group_name_H-M   'P 1'
#
loop_
_entity.id
_entity.type
_entity.pdbx_description
1 polymer ?
#
loop_
_entity_poly.entity_id
_entity_poly.type
_entity_poly.pdbx_seq_one_letter_code
_entity_poly.pdbx_strand_id
1 'polypeptide(L)'
;MFFQGAMNVEGYTSYEEIWSGSGNQWKKANTEGYFAQHNANNENGPLYYWRDESKKRFGNSSMKFETTDAGIPAIARLQGAGYRTLSPVTAGNYIPSVWIYLDLSNTMNNIQFSFTDGPAIEFDISSTPKDKWVQLLLPEMAFPDLNTGRFDLNITNSGQDDAKVQKLWIDSFDLLIVEPRP
;
A
#
# COMPACT_ATOMS: atom_id res chain seq x y z
N MET A 1 10.72 -22.08 -0.44
CA MET A 1 11.66 -21.19 0.28
C MET A 1 10.83 -20.51 1.34
N PHE A 2 11.14 -20.68 2.62
CA PHE A 2 10.42 -20.01 3.70
C PHE A 2 11.12 -18.68 3.92
N PHE A 3 10.44 -17.59 3.60
CA PHE A 3 10.91 -16.25 3.93
C PHE A 3 10.35 -15.86 5.30
N GLN A 4 11.17 -15.27 6.16
CA GLN A 4 10.71 -14.61 7.38
C GLN A 4 10.43 -13.14 7.06
N GLY A 5 9.25 -12.65 7.39
CA GLY A 5 8.94 -11.22 7.25
C GLY A 5 9.63 -10.41 8.34
N ALA A 6 10.33 -9.34 7.96
CA ALA A 6 11.00 -8.43 8.88
C ALA A 6 10.03 -7.44 9.54
N MET A 7 8.86 -7.23 8.94
CA MET A 7 7.82 -6.33 9.47
C MET A 7 6.56 -7.08 9.92
N ASN A 8 6.58 -8.42 9.90
CA ASN A 8 5.45 -9.28 10.24
C ASN A 8 5.19 -9.33 11.76
N VAL A 9 4.48 -8.33 12.26
CA VAL A 9 3.96 -8.26 13.63
C VAL A 9 2.44 -8.46 13.60
N GLU A 10 1.89 -9.12 14.63
CA GLU A 10 0.44 -9.27 14.84
C GLU A 10 -0.25 -7.88 14.85
N GLY A 11 -1.22 -7.65 13.95
CA GLY A 11 -1.80 -6.32 13.65
C GLY A 11 -1.27 -5.71 12.35
N TYR A 12 -1.24 -6.55 11.32
CA TYR A 12 -0.47 -6.40 10.09
C TYR A 12 -0.94 -5.19 9.27
N THR A 13 -0.10 -4.16 9.28
CA THR A 13 -0.39 -2.79 8.87
C THR A 13 -1.53 -2.12 9.64
N SER A 14 -1.49 -0.82 9.50
CA SER A 14 -2.27 0.16 10.19
C SER A 14 -3.72 0.26 9.63
N TYR A 15 -4.02 -0.35 8.48
CA TYR A 15 -5.40 -0.44 7.95
C TYR A 15 -6.30 -1.44 8.69
N GLU A 16 -5.78 -2.20 9.65
CA GLU A 16 -6.59 -3.05 10.54
C GLU A 16 -7.37 -2.25 11.59
N GLU A 17 -6.96 -1.01 11.88
CA GLU A 17 -7.59 -0.16 12.90
C GLU A 17 -8.63 0.78 12.28
N ILE A 18 -9.87 0.63 12.73
CA ILE A 18 -11.00 1.47 12.32
C ILE A 18 -10.85 2.86 12.95
N TRP A 19 -11.06 3.91 12.14
CA TRP A 19 -11.16 5.29 12.64
C TRP A 19 -12.24 5.42 13.74
N SER A 20 -11.83 5.89 14.91
CA SER A 20 -12.63 6.07 16.13
C SER A 20 -12.62 7.51 16.67
N GLY A 21 -11.79 8.39 16.11
CA GLY A 21 -11.68 9.80 16.50
C GLY A 21 -12.72 10.75 15.90
N SER A 22 -12.62 12.04 16.25
CA SER A 22 -13.40 13.13 15.65
C SER A 22 -12.63 13.78 14.50
N GLY A 23 -13.30 14.06 13.39
CA GLY A 23 -12.68 14.66 12.20
C GLY A 23 -13.21 14.11 10.89
N ASN A 24 -12.58 14.51 9.78
CA ASN A 24 -12.96 14.04 8.47
C ASN A 24 -12.42 12.62 8.23
N GLN A 25 -13.24 11.60 8.48
CA GLN A 25 -12.91 10.18 8.26
C GLN A 25 -12.45 9.90 6.82
N TRP A 26 -12.93 10.68 5.85
CA TRP A 26 -12.57 10.53 4.44
C TRP A 26 -11.10 10.91 4.21
N LYS A 27 -10.60 11.98 4.84
CA LYS A 27 -9.16 12.30 4.86
C LYS A 27 -8.31 11.20 5.51
N LYS A 28 -8.93 10.30 6.27
CA LYS A 28 -8.27 9.26 7.05
C LYS A 28 -8.39 7.88 6.41
N ALA A 29 -9.00 7.75 5.23
CA ALA A 29 -9.25 6.44 4.59
C ALA A 29 -10.00 5.44 5.50
N ASN A 30 -10.83 5.94 6.43
CA ASN A 30 -11.51 5.17 7.49
C ASN A 30 -10.57 4.42 8.46
N THR A 31 -9.33 4.87 8.61
CA THR A 31 -8.31 4.21 9.42
C THR A 31 -7.68 5.17 10.45
N GLU A 32 -7.23 4.67 11.61
CA GLU A 32 -6.61 5.48 12.68
C GLU A 32 -5.18 5.96 12.39
N GLY A 33 -4.94 7.28 12.27
CA GLY A 33 -3.56 7.81 12.22
C GLY A 33 -2.98 8.11 10.82
N TYR A 34 -3.77 8.08 9.75
CA TYR A 34 -3.28 8.24 8.37
C TYR A 34 -3.67 9.56 7.71
N PHE A 35 -3.27 9.78 6.46
CA PHE A 35 -3.75 10.90 5.67
C PHE A 35 -3.83 10.53 4.19
N ALA A 36 -5.03 10.37 3.65
CA ALA A 36 -5.21 10.25 2.21
C ALA A 36 -5.11 11.65 1.59
N GLN A 37 -3.96 11.97 0.97
CA GLN A 37 -3.76 13.23 0.29
C GLN A 37 -4.45 13.18 -1.08
N HIS A 38 -5.22 14.22 -1.36
CA HIS A 38 -5.94 14.41 -2.63
C HIS A 38 -5.41 15.66 -3.34
N ASN A 39 -5.66 15.76 -4.65
CA ASN A 39 -5.36 16.93 -5.48
C ASN A 39 -5.77 18.24 -4.76
N ALA A 40 -4.75 18.93 -4.22
CA ALA A 40 -4.85 20.01 -3.25
C ALA A 40 -5.46 19.59 -1.90
N ASN A 41 -4.94 20.14 -0.80
CA ASN A 41 -5.36 19.91 0.59
C ASN A 41 -6.79 20.45 0.86
N ASN A 42 -7.79 19.97 0.12
CA ASN A 42 -9.18 20.37 0.23
C ASN A 42 -10.01 19.24 0.88
N GLU A 43 -11.12 19.61 1.50
CA GLU A 43 -11.97 18.70 2.28
C GLU A 43 -13.03 17.97 1.46
N ASN A 44 -13.18 18.31 0.18
CA ASN A 44 -14.33 17.96 -0.65
C ASN A 44 -13.98 17.01 -1.83
N GLY A 45 -12.73 16.56 -1.95
CA GLY A 45 -12.28 15.68 -3.04
C GLY A 45 -12.81 14.24 -2.91
N PRO A 46 -12.91 13.49 -4.02
CA PRO A 46 -13.29 12.08 -4.00
C PRO A 46 -12.26 11.25 -3.23
N LEU A 47 -12.77 10.32 -2.42
CA LEU A 47 -11.97 9.35 -1.67
C LEU A 47 -11.42 8.30 -2.63
N TYR A 48 -10.10 8.22 -2.75
CA TYR A 48 -9.47 7.18 -3.56
C TYR A 48 -9.02 5.98 -2.75
N TYR A 49 -8.79 6.14 -1.44
CA TYR A 49 -8.30 5.07 -0.56
C TYR A 49 -9.24 4.86 0.61
N TRP A 50 -9.56 3.61 0.93
CA TRP A 50 -10.26 3.30 2.18
C TRP A 50 -10.02 1.88 2.63
N ARG A 51 -10.09 1.69 3.96
CA ARG A 51 -10.20 0.37 4.55
C ARG A 51 -11.46 -0.34 4.08
N ASP A 52 -11.28 -1.53 3.52
CA ASP A 52 -12.34 -2.37 3.02
C ASP A 52 -12.31 -3.74 3.71
N GLU A 53 -13.47 -4.19 4.19
CA GLU A 53 -13.62 -5.49 4.84
C GLU A 53 -14.15 -6.56 3.90
N SER A 54 -14.69 -6.14 2.74
CA SER A 54 -15.30 -7.03 1.76
C SER A 54 -14.29 -7.92 1.04
N LYS A 55 -13.03 -7.46 1.00
CA LYS A 55 -11.94 -8.12 0.29
C LYS A 55 -10.66 -7.95 1.07
N LYS A 56 -10.07 -9.06 1.48
CA LYS A 56 -8.86 -9.12 2.30
C LYS A 56 -8.11 -10.41 2.02
N ARG A 57 -6.79 -10.38 2.21
CA ARG A 57 -5.94 -11.57 2.11
C ARG A 57 -5.64 -12.12 3.49
N PHE A 58 -5.33 -11.22 4.43
CA PHE A 58 -5.03 -11.50 5.82
C PHE A 58 -5.80 -10.54 6.73
N GLY A 59 -5.82 -10.81 8.04
CA GLY A 59 -6.51 -9.96 9.01
C GLY A 59 -8.01 -9.79 8.74
N ASN A 60 -8.53 -8.62 9.12
CA ASN A 60 -9.95 -8.26 9.04
C ASN A 60 -10.28 -7.32 7.88
N SER A 61 -9.28 -6.70 7.25
CA SER A 61 -9.44 -5.70 6.21
C SER A 61 -8.25 -5.61 5.26
N SER A 62 -8.42 -4.86 4.18
CA SER A 62 -7.31 -4.42 3.32
C SER A 62 -7.47 -2.95 2.93
N MET A 63 -6.44 -2.36 2.35
CA MET A 63 -6.54 -1.02 1.77
C MET A 63 -7.06 -1.12 0.34
N LYS A 64 -8.25 -0.57 0.09
CA LYS A 64 -8.81 -0.44 -1.26
C LYS A 64 -8.42 0.89 -1.87
N PHE A 65 -8.04 0.86 -3.14
CA PHE A 65 -7.96 1.99 -4.03
C PHE A 65 -9.08 1.92 -5.09
N GLU A 66 -9.82 3.01 -5.30
CA GLU A 66 -10.80 3.11 -6.38
C GLU A 66 -10.90 4.54 -6.91
N THR A 67 -10.93 4.69 -8.24
CA THR A 67 -11.11 5.99 -8.90
C THR A 67 -12.56 6.27 -9.29
N THR A 68 -12.85 7.52 -9.63
CA THR A 68 -14.07 7.85 -10.37
C THR A 68 -13.94 7.39 -11.84
N ASP A 69 -15.01 7.56 -12.61
CA ASP A 69 -15.03 7.37 -14.05
C ASP A 69 -14.07 8.31 -14.81
N ALA A 70 -13.61 9.39 -14.16
CA ALA A 70 -12.57 10.27 -14.70
C ALA A 70 -11.16 9.65 -14.71
N GLY A 71 -10.97 8.44 -14.16
CA GLY A 71 -9.68 7.75 -14.13
C GLY A 71 -8.80 8.15 -12.94
N ILE A 72 -7.51 7.84 -13.05
CA ILE A 72 -6.53 8.07 -11.98
C ILE A 72 -6.23 9.57 -11.90
N PRO A 73 -6.33 10.21 -10.72
CA PRO A 73 -5.94 11.60 -10.58
C PRO A 73 -4.43 11.76 -10.78
N ALA A 74 -3.98 12.97 -11.11
CA ALA A 74 -2.54 13.27 -11.24
C ALA A 74 -1.70 12.81 -10.03
N ILE A 75 -2.26 12.93 -8.82
CA ILE A 75 -1.66 12.43 -7.58
C ILE A 75 -2.74 11.73 -6.74
N ALA A 76 -2.58 10.42 -6.52
CA ALA A 76 -3.30 9.67 -5.50
C ALA A 76 -2.31 9.11 -4.47
N ARG A 77 -2.23 9.75 -3.31
CA ARG A 77 -1.31 9.35 -2.23
C ARG A 77 -2.06 9.04 -0.95
N LEU A 78 -1.79 7.87 -0.38
CA LEU A 78 -2.08 7.58 1.02
C LEU A 78 -0.81 7.82 1.82
N GLN A 79 -0.76 8.97 2.50
CA GLN A 79 0.37 9.42 3.28
C GLN A 79 0.37 8.82 4.69
N GLY A 80 1.56 8.42 5.14
CA GLY A 80 1.79 7.97 6.51
C GLY A 80 1.09 6.67 6.86
N ALA A 81 0.72 5.85 5.86
CA ALA A 81 0.39 4.45 6.09
C ALA A 81 1.56 3.78 6.82
N GLY A 82 1.31 2.88 7.76
CA GLY A 82 2.42 2.36 8.55
C GLY A 82 2.16 1.05 9.25
N TYR A 83 2.91 0.83 10.32
CA TYR A 83 2.78 -0.33 11.19
C TYR A 83 2.37 0.10 12.59
N ARG A 84 1.47 -0.68 13.20
CA ARG A 84 0.94 -0.46 14.56
C ARG A 84 2.06 -0.35 15.62
N THR A 85 3.06 -1.20 15.49
CA THR A 85 4.25 -1.23 16.34
C THR A 85 5.42 -1.50 15.40
N LEU A 86 6.32 -0.54 15.26
CA LEU A 86 7.57 -0.78 14.56
C LEU A 86 8.35 -1.86 15.31
N SER A 87 8.54 -3.01 14.68
CA SER A 87 9.86 -3.61 14.79
C SER A 87 10.77 -2.75 13.91
N PRO A 88 11.78 -2.05 14.48
CA PRO A 88 12.75 -1.33 13.67
C PRO A 88 13.31 -2.31 12.64
N VAL A 89 13.20 -1.98 11.35
CA VAL A 89 13.87 -2.77 10.32
C VAL A 89 15.31 -2.28 10.29
N THR A 90 16.22 -3.12 10.74
CA THR A 90 17.66 -2.83 10.71
C THR A 90 18.15 -2.74 9.27
N ALA A 91 19.23 -2.01 9.04
CA ALA A 91 19.88 -1.99 7.74
C ALA A 91 20.24 -3.42 7.28
N GLY A 92 20.01 -3.72 6.01
CA GLY A 92 20.21 -5.06 5.47
C GLY A 92 19.65 -5.23 4.07
N ASN A 93 19.78 -6.44 3.53
CA ASN A 93 19.19 -6.79 2.26
C ASN A 93 17.85 -7.50 2.47
N TYR A 94 16.84 -7.04 1.75
CA TYR A 94 15.49 -7.55 1.86
C TYR A 94 14.88 -7.77 0.47
N ILE A 95 13.90 -8.66 0.41
CA ILE A 95 13.00 -8.82 -0.74
C ILE A 95 11.68 -8.13 -0.39
N PRO A 96 11.35 -6.97 -0.98
CA PRO A 96 10.05 -6.36 -0.81
C PRO A 96 8.95 -7.27 -1.34
N SER A 97 7.86 -7.38 -0.58
CA SER A 97 6.67 -8.12 -1.00
C SER A 97 5.39 -7.37 -0.69
N VAL A 98 4.37 -7.60 -1.50
CA VAL A 98 3.02 -7.08 -1.26
C VAL A 98 2.00 -8.04 -1.84
N TRP A 99 0.84 -8.15 -1.20
CA TRP A 99 -0.32 -8.82 -1.77
C TRP A 99 -1.23 -7.80 -2.43
N ILE A 100 -1.62 -8.08 -3.67
CA ILE A 100 -2.59 -7.25 -4.38
C ILE A 100 -3.73 -8.07 -4.96
N TYR A 101 -4.88 -7.42 -5.12
CA TYR A 101 -6.00 -7.91 -5.91
C TYR A 101 -6.39 -6.82 -6.90
N LEU A 102 -6.41 -7.15 -8.19
CA LEU A 102 -6.87 -6.24 -9.23
C LEU A 102 -8.28 -6.63 -9.68
N ASP A 103 -9.16 -5.63 -9.82
CA ASP A 103 -10.43 -5.83 -10.52
C ASP A 103 -10.20 -6.17 -12.00
N LEU A 104 -11.15 -6.86 -12.63
CA LEU A 104 -11.09 -7.27 -14.04
C LEU A 104 -10.83 -6.11 -15.01
N SER A 105 -11.39 -4.93 -14.70
CA SER A 105 -11.28 -3.73 -15.53
C SER A 105 -9.99 -2.95 -15.33
N ASN A 106 -9.18 -3.30 -14.32
CA ASN A 106 -7.98 -2.58 -13.93
C ASN A 106 -6.94 -2.54 -15.06
N THR A 107 -6.32 -1.38 -15.30
CA THR A 107 -5.20 -1.19 -16.24
C THR A 107 -4.07 -0.37 -15.62
N MET A 108 -4.01 -0.32 -14.29
CA MET A 108 -2.88 0.30 -13.62
C MET A 108 -1.61 -0.52 -13.91
N ASN A 109 -0.48 0.19 -14.03
CA ASN A 109 0.80 -0.43 -14.36
C ASN A 109 1.73 -0.53 -13.16
N ASN A 110 1.60 0.38 -12.19
CA ASN A 110 2.46 0.38 -11.02
C ASN A 110 1.76 0.84 -9.76
N ILE A 111 2.35 0.43 -8.63
CA ILE A 111 2.11 1.00 -7.31
C ILE A 111 3.46 1.26 -6.65
N GLN A 112 3.54 2.31 -5.85
CA GLN A 112 4.80 2.69 -5.20
C GLN A 112 4.62 2.88 -3.70
N PHE A 113 5.51 2.28 -2.91
CA PHE A 113 5.66 2.51 -1.48
C PHE A 113 6.87 3.40 -1.24
N SER A 114 6.74 4.48 -0.48
CA SER A 114 7.84 5.41 -0.23
C SER A 114 8.06 5.57 1.28
N PHE A 115 9.21 5.14 1.76
CA PHE A 115 9.60 5.30 3.17
C PHE A 115 10.19 6.68 3.40
N THR A 116 10.00 7.24 4.60
CA THR A 116 10.63 8.54 4.95
C THR A 116 12.16 8.42 4.94
N ASP A 117 12.67 7.31 5.48
CA ASP A 117 14.11 7.06 5.67
C ASP A 117 14.67 6.02 4.68
N GLY A 118 13.91 5.65 3.64
CA GLY A 118 14.25 4.52 2.77
C GLY A 118 13.98 4.79 1.29
N PRO A 119 14.34 3.84 0.41
CA PRO A 119 14.10 3.96 -1.01
C PRO A 119 12.60 3.91 -1.33
N ALA A 120 12.22 4.50 -2.47
CA ALA A 120 10.94 4.21 -3.09
C ALA A 120 10.96 2.80 -3.69
N ILE A 121 9.90 2.04 -3.43
CA ILE A 121 9.72 0.67 -3.86
C ILE A 121 8.57 0.66 -4.86
N GLU A 122 8.86 0.36 -6.12
CA GLU A 122 7.87 0.33 -7.19
C GLU A 122 7.61 -1.12 -7.62
N PHE A 123 6.34 -1.52 -7.60
CA PHE A 123 5.89 -2.80 -8.10
C PHE A 123 5.21 -2.61 -9.46
N ASP A 124 5.69 -3.33 -10.48
CA ASP A 124 4.97 -3.49 -11.73
C ASP A 124 3.77 -4.44 -11.51
N ILE A 125 2.58 -3.95 -11.84
CA ILE A 125 1.33 -4.69 -11.70
C ILE A 125 0.64 -4.93 -13.05
N SER A 126 1.23 -4.46 -14.16
CA SER A 126 0.64 -4.44 -15.50
C SER A 126 0.28 -5.83 -16.04
N SER A 127 1.08 -6.85 -15.68
CA SER A 127 0.85 -8.24 -16.05
C SER A 127 0.21 -9.08 -14.94
N THR A 128 -0.19 -8.46 -13.83
CA THR A 128 -0.73 -9.20 -12.68
C THR A 128 -2.07 -9.84 -13.06
N PRO A 129 -2.26 -11.14 -12.78
CA PRO A 129 -3.55 -11.77 -12.94
C PRO A 129 -4.65 -11.07 -12.13
N LYS A 130 -5.76 -10.76 -12.80
CA LYS A 130 -6.91 -10.08 -12.20
C LYS A 130 -7.85 -11.06 -11.52
N ASP A 131 -8.74 -10.52 -10.68
CA ASP A 131 -9.78 -11.25 -9.95
C ASP A 131 -9.27 -12.33 -8.98
N LYS A 132 -8.03 -12.18 -8.51
CA LYS A 132 -7.46 -13.01 -7.45
C LYS A 132 -6.35 -12.29 -6.71
N TRP A 133 -6.06 -12.75 -5.50
CA TRP A 133 -4.92 -12.29 -4.73
C TRP A 133 -3.62 -12.85 -5.31
N VAL A 134 -2.66 -11.95 -5.55
CA VAL A 134 -1.33 -12.28 -6.05
C VAL A 134 -0.30 -11.64 -5.13
N GLN A 135 0.69 -12.42 -4.72
CA GLN A 135 1.87 -11.89 -4.05
C GLN A 135 2.86 -11.43 -5.11
N LEU A 136 3.27 -10.17 -5.02
CA LEU A 136 4.36 -9.62 -5.81
C LEU A 136 5.64 -9.62 -4.97
N LEU A 137 6.75 -9.94 -5.63
CA LEU A 137 8.08 -9.95 -5.06
C LEU A 137 8.98 -9.11 -5.97
N LEU A 138 9.77 -8.23 -5.37
CA LEU A 138 10.86 -7.56 -6.08
C LEU A 138 12.18 -8.32 -5.91
N PRO A 139 13.19 -8.03 -6.74
CA PRO A 139 14.55 -8.47 -6.46
C PRO A 139 15.03 -8.02 -5.07
N GLU A 140 16.04 -8.72 -4.56
CA GLU A 140 16.74 -8.31 -3.34
C GLU A 140 17.31 -6.90 -3.51
N MET A 141 17.11 -6.07 -2.49
CA MET A 141 17.62 -4.70 -2.47
C MET A 141 18.08 -4.32 -1.06
N ALA A 142 19.05 -3.40 -0.99
CA ALA A 142 19.60 -2.90 0.26
C ALA A 142 18.69 -1.81 0.85
N PHE A 143 18.44 -1.90 2.16
CA PHE A 143 17.72 -0.91 2.94
C PHE A 143 18.63 -0.33 4.03
N PRO A 144 18.52 0.99 4.31
CA PRO A 144 19.06 1.57 5.54
C PRO A 144 18.21 1.17 6.75
N ASP A 145 18.61 1.60 7.95
CA ASP A 145 17.76 1.49 9.13
C ASP A 145 16.45 2.26 8.90
N LEU A 146 15.31 1.55 8.94
CA LEU A 146 13.99 2.17 8.86
C LEU A 146 13.50 2.44 10.28
N ASN A 147 13.84 3.62 10.77
CA ASN A 147 13.48 4.08 12.10
C ASN A 147 12.00 4.51 12.19
N THR A 148 11.40 4.85 11.04
CA THR A 148 9.99 5.14 10.90
C THR A 148 9.30 4.05 10.09
N GLY A 149 8.27 3.44 10.68
CA GLY A 149 7.43 2.42 10.08
C GLY A 149 6.31 3.03 9.28
N ARG A 150 6.56 4.22 8.74
CA ARG A 150 5.62 5.00 7.97
C ARG A 150 6.12 5.00 6.53
N PHE A 151 5.21 4.68 5.64
CA PHE A 151 5.38 4.80 4.22
C PHE A 151 4.19 5.54 3.61
N ASP A 152 4.44 6.15 2.47
CA ASP A 152 3.40 6.65 1.60
C ASP A 152 3.12 5.61 0.53
N LEU A 153 1.85 5.32 0.28
CA LEU A 153 1.42 4.55 -0.89
C LEU A 153 1.01 5.54 -1.98
N ASN A 154 1.65 5.42 -3.14
CA ASN A 154 1.48 6.31 -4.28
C ASN A 154 0.98 5.54 -5.49
N ILE A 155 -0.04 6.10 -6.14
CA ILE A 155 -0.51 5.70 -7.46
C ILE A 155 -0.49 6.97 -8.32
N THR A 156 0.25 6.90 -9.44
CA THR A 156 0.44 8.05 -10.34
C THR A 156 -0.22 7.77 -11.68
N ASN A 157 -0.82 8.80 -12.27
CA ASN A 157 -1.44 8.70 -13.59
C ASN A 157 -0.41 8.80 -14.75
N SER A 158 0.85 8.42 -14.53
CA SER A 158 1.85 8.49 -15.60
C SER A 158 1.70 7.28 -16.53
N GLY A 159 1.15 7.49 -17.73
CA GLY A 159 0.94 6.43 -18.71
C GLY A 159 -0.26 5.52 -18.39
N GLN A 160 -1.25 6.02 -17.65
CA GLN A 160 -2.43 5.29 -17.17
C GLN A 160 -3.73 6.09 -17.38
N ASP A 161 -3.79 6.93 -18.43
CA ASP A 161 -4.84 7.94 -18.70
C ASP A 161 -6.23 7.39 -19.07
N ASP A 162 -6.51 6.13 -18.75
CA ASP A 162 -7.82 5.54 -19.00
C ASP A 162 -8.87 6.22 -18.11
N ALA A 163 -9.77 6.98 -18.73
CA ALA A 163 -10.97 7.53 -18.10
C ALA A 163 -11.98 6.41 -17.80
N LYS A 164 -11.67 5.62 -16.78
CA LYS A 164 -12.52 4.56 -16.24
C LYS A 164 -12.24 4.35 -14.76
N VAL A 165 -13.17 3.67 -14.11
CA VAL A 165 -12.99 3.23 -12.72
C VAL A 165 -11.89 2.17 -12.64
N GLN A 166 -10.83 2.48 -11.90
CA GLN A 166 -9.76 1.56 -11.55
C GLN A 166 -10.01 1.06 -10.14
N LYS A 167 -9.83 -0.25 -9.87
CA LYS A 167 -9.96 -0.80 -8.52
C LYS A 167 -8.81 -1.75 -8.20
N LEU A 168 -8.27 -1.59 -7.00
CA LEU A 168 -7.15 -2.37 -6.46
C LEU A 168 -7.37 -2.55 -4.96
N TRP A 169 -6.98 -3.71 -4.45
CA TRP A 169 -6.84 -3.93 -3.01
C TRP A 169 -5.41 -4.32 -2.71
N ILE A 170 -4.88 -3.76 -1.63
CA ILE A 170 -3.50 -3.94 -1.18
C ILE A 170 -3.55 -4.49 0.23
N ASP A 171 -2.80 -5.56 0.42
CA ASP A 171 -2.66 -6.22 1.70
C ASP A 171 -1.21 -6.68 1.89
N SER A 172 -0.87 -6.93 3.14
CA SER A 172 0.40 -7.37 3.66
C SER A 172 1.67 -6.96 2.90
N PHE A 173 2.00 -5.67 2.92
CA PHE A 173 3.33 -5.22 2.50
C PHE A 173 4.40 -5.58 3.55
N ASP A 174 5.47 -6.28 3.12
CA ASP A 174 6.57 -6.77 3.95
C ASP A 174 7.94 -6.58 3.29
N LEU A 175 8.99 -6.70 4.10
CA LEU A 175 10.39 -6.81 3.73
C LEU A 175 10.83 -8.19 4.19
N LEU A 176 11.03 -9.10 3.24
CA LEU A 176 11.37 -10.47 3.54
C LEU A 176 12.87 -10.59 3.77
N ILE A 177 13.25 -11.20 4.91
CA ILE A 177 14.64 -11.47 5.28
C ILE A 177 15.24 -12.46 4.29
N VAL A 178 16.40 -12.11 3.73
CA VAL A 178 17.23 -13.02 2.97
C VAL A 178 18.22 -13.67 3.93
N GLU A 179 17.97 -14.91 4.35
CA GLU A 179 18.99 -15.66 5.08
C GLU A 179 20.14 -16.02 4.11
N PRO A 180 21.39 -15.64 4.38
CA PRO A 180 22.52 -16.17 3.64
C PRO A 180 22.59 -17.68 3.92
N ARG A 181 22.45 -18.51 2.88
CA ARG A 181 22.73 -19.94 3.03
C ARG A 181 24.23 -20.11 3.37
N PRO A 182 24.58 -20.85 4.42
CA PRO A 182 25.98 -21.18 4.73
C PRO A 182 26.63 -22.01 3.63
#